data_AF-A0A7Y1ZKF9-F1
#
_entry.id   AF-A0A7Y1ZKF9-F1
#
_cell.length_a   1.000
_cell.length_b   1.000
_cell.length_c   1.000
_cell.angle_alpha   90.00
_cell.angle_beta   90.00
_cell.angle_gamma   90.00
#
_symmetry.space_group_name_H-M   'P 1'
#
loop_
_entity.id
_entity.type
_entity.pdbx_description
1 polymer ?
#
loop_
_entity_poly.entity_id
_entity_poly.type
_entity_poly.pdbx_seq_one_letter_code
_entity_poly.pdbx_strand_id
1 'polypeptide(L)' 'MKIDGPFYAQLNGAAEEARRLAAIGYDGVYTLEGSWDPFLPLCIASEHAPALDIA' A
#
# COMPACT_ATOMS: atom_id res chain seq x y z
N MET A 1 -9.27 -5.91 15.68
CA MET A 1 -10.13 -5.86 14.49
C MET A 1 -9.25 -5.31 13.39
N LYS A 2 -9.14 -6.00 12.25
CA LYS A 2 -8.23 -5.62 11.15
C LYS A 2 -8.80 -4.42 10.39
N ILE A 3 -7.97 -3.42 10.09
CA ILE A 3 -8.33 -2.24 9.31
C ILE A 3 -7.41 -2.11 8.09
N ASP A 4 -8.01 -2.23 6.91
CA ASP A 4 -7.32 -2.08 5.63
C ASP A 4 -7.61 -0.72 4.99
N GLY A 5 -6.58 -0.10 4.40
CA GLY A 5 -6.66 1.22 3.77
C GLY A 5 -6.56 1.18 2.25
N PRO A 6 -7.20 2.10 1.51
CA PRO A 6 -6.99 2.21 0.08
C PRO A 6 -5.57 2.71 -0.23
N PHE A 7 -4.91 2.08 -1.22
CA PHE A 7 -3.56 2.41 -1.66
C PHE A 7 -3.55 2.81 -3.13
N TYR A 8 -3.82 4.08 -3.38
CA TYR A 8 -3.84 4.70 -4.71
C TYR A 8 -2.56 5.50 -4.99
N ALA A 9 -1.45 5.09 -4.39
CA ALA A 9 -0.17 5.76 -4.56
C ALA A 9 0.36 5.54 -5.99
N GLN A 10 0.88 6.62 -6.58
CA GLN A 10 1.68 6.54 -7.79
C GLN A 10 3.07 5.97 -7.48
N LEU A 11 3.75 5.42 -8.48
CA LEU A 11 5.03 4.73 -8.32
C LEU A 11 6.08 5.56 -7.57
N ASN A 12 6.14 6.86 -7.84
CA ASN A 12 7.09 7.79 -7.21
C ASN A 12 6.86 8.02 -5.71
N GLY A 13 5.66 7.74 -5.18
CA GLY A 13 5.28 7.96 -3.79
C GLY A 13 4.92 6.69 -3.01
N ALA A 14 4.88 5.53 -3.67
CA ALA A 14 4.41 4.27 -3.06
C ALA A 14 5.16 3.90 -1.77
N ALA A 15 6.49 4.05 -1.75
CA ALA A 15 7.30 3.73 -0.57
C ALA A 15 7.03 4.65 0.63
N GLU A 16 6.78 5.94 0.41
CA GLU A 16 6.47 6.87 1.49
C GLU A 16 5.06 6.64 2.01
N GLU A 17 4.10 6.43 1.10
CA GLU A 17 2.72 6.19 1.48
C GLU A 17 2.56 4.88 2.25
N ALA A 18 3.25 3.80 1.86
CA ALA A 18 3.20 2.53 2.57
C ALA A 18 3.71 2.68 4.01
N ARG A 19 4.84 3.39 4.20
CA ARG A 19 5.37 3.68 5.54
C ARG A 19 4.42 4.55 6.35
N ARG A 20 3.77 5.54 5.71
CA ARG A 20 2.80 6.40 6.37
C ARG A 20 1.60 5.60 6.88
N LEU A 21 1.02 4.74 6.04
CA LEU A 21 -0.13 3.90 6.39
C LEU A 21 0.20 2.90 7.50
N ALA A 22 1.38 2.27 7.44
CA ALA A 22 1.86 1.42 8.54
C ALA A 22 2.05 2.21 9.84
N ALA A 23 2.65 3.41 9.77
CA ALA A 23 2.94 4.23 10.95
C ALA A 23 1.68 4.74 11.67
N ILE A 24 0.58 4.97 10.94
CA ILE A 24 -0.70 5.37 11.51
C ILE A 24 -1.56 4.18 11.96
N GLY A 25 -1.07 2.94 11.78
CA GLY A 25 -1.66 1.73 12.36
C GLY A 25 -2.63 0.98 11.46
N TYR A 26 -2.55 1.13 10.13
CA TYR A 26 -3.25 0.20 9.23
C TYR A 26 -2.61 -1.19 9.31
N ASP A 27 -3.45 -2.22 9.24
CA ASP A 27 -3.01 -3.62 9.21
C ASP A 27 -2.72 -4.11 7.78
N GLY A 28 -3.28 -3.42 6.79
CA GLY A 28 -3.08 -3.75 5.38
C GLY A 28 -3.56 -2.66 4.44
N VAL A 29 -3.28 -2.88 3.16
CA VAL A 29 -3.64 -1.99 2.07
C VAL A 29 -4.22 -2.76 0.90
N TYR A 30 -5.17 -2.12 0.21
CA TYR A 30 -5.75 -2.66 -1.01
C TYR A 30 -5.71 -1.65 -2.15
N THR A 31 -5.62 -2.13 -3.37
CA THR A 31 -5.80 -1.30 -4.56
C THR A 31 -7.01 -1.76 -5.37
N LEU A 32 -7.37 -0.98 -6.39
CA LEU A 32 -8.41 -1.33 -7.35
C LEU A 32 -7.80 -1.38 -8.74
N GLU A 33 -8.20 -2.36 -9.54
CA GLU A 33 -7.82 -2.40 -10.94
C GLU A 33 -8.45 -1.21 -11.69
N GLY A 34 -7.59 -0.38 -12.28
CA GLY A 34 -7.98 0.82 -13.01
C GLY A 34 -7.18 0.99 -14.30
N SER A 35 -7.06 2.22 -14.79
CA SER A 35 -6.30 2.52 -16.02
C SER A 35 -4.77 2.55 -15.83
N TRP A 36 -4.27 2.25 -14.64
CA TRP A 36 -2.85 2.24 -14.27
C TRP A 36 -2.49 0.94 -13.58
N ASP A 37 -1.19 0.63 -13.59
CA ASP A 37 -0.67 -0.61 -13.01
C ASP A 37 -0.89 -0.65 -11.47
N PRO A 38 -1.63 -1.64 -10.96
CA PRO A 38 -1.87 -1.79 -9.53
C PRO A 38 -0.73 -2.54 -8.82
N PHE A 39 0.03 -3.37 -9.55
CA PHE A 39 0.90 -4.37 -8.92
C PHE A 39 2.27 -3.83 -8.54
N LEU A 40 2.89 -2.98 -9.35
CA LEU A 40 4.21 -2.44 -9.06
C LEU A 40 4.21 -1.53 -7.82
N PRO A 41 3.24 -0.61 -7.62
CA PRO A 41 3.15 0.15 -6.37
C PRO A 41 2.96 -0.75 -5.14
N LEU A 42 2.16 -1.81 -5.25
CA LEU A 42 1.96 -2.79 -4.18
C LEU A 42 3.23 -3.59 -3.86
N CYS A 43 4.00 -3.95 -4.88
CA CYS A 43 5.31 -4.60 -4.71
C CYS A 43 6.27 -3.69 -3.91
N ILE A 44 6.35 -2.41 -4.28
CA ILE A 44 7.14 -1.43 -3.51
C ILE A 44 6.62 -1.31 -2.07
N ALA A 45 5.30 -1.27 -1.87
CA ALA A 45 4.72 -1.22 -0.53
C ALA A 45 5.14 -2.43 0.33
N SER A 46 5.17 -3.64 -0.26
CA SER A 46 5.57 -4.86 0.44
C SER A 46 7.02 -4.84 0.93
N GLU A 47 7.92 -4.17 0.20
CA GLU A 47 9.32 -4.01 0.59
C GLU A 47 9.49 -2.97 1.71
N HIS A 48 8.77 -1.84 1.62
CA HIS A 48 8.95 -0.72 2.54
C HIS A 48 8.08 -0.76 3.79
N ALA A 49 7.03 -1.57 3.79
CA ALA A 49 6.14 -1.79 4.92
C ALA A 49 5.74 -3.29 5.00
N PRO A 50 6.70 -4.18 5.33
CA PRO A 50 6.48 -5.63 5.30
C PRO A 50 5.48 -6.15 6.34
N ALA A 51 5.04 -5.30 7.26
CA ALA A 51 3.99 -5.61 8.24
C ALA A 51 2.57 -5.36 7.70
N LEU A 52 2.43 -4.64 6.57
CA LEU A 52 1.14 -4.44 5.92
C LEU A 52 0.78 -5.67 5.09
N ASP A 53 -0.43 -6.18 5.27
CA ASP A 53 -1.04 -7.07 4.28
C ASP A 53 -1.31 -6.31 2.98
N ILE A 54 -1.20 -6.99 1.84
CA ILE A 54 -1.36 -6.41 0.50
C ILE A 54 -2.49 -7.14 -0.23
N ALA A 55 -3.44 -6.40 -0.84
CA ALA A 55 -4.58 -6.95 -1.57
C ALA A 55 -4.92 -6.20 -2.88
#